data_AF-A0A1F4F1B0-F1
#
_entry.id   AF-A0A1F4F1B0-F1
#
_cell.length_a   1.000
_cell.length_b   1.000
_cell.length_c   1.000
_cell.angle_alpha   90.00
_cell.angle_beta   90.00
_cell.angle_gamma   90.00
#
_symmetry.space_group_name_H-M   'P 1'
#
loop_
_entity.id
_entity.type
_entity.pdbx_description
1 polymer ?
#
loop_
_entity_poly.entity_id
_entity_poly.type
_entity_poly.pdbx_seq_one_letter_code
_entity_poly.pdbx_strand_id
1 'polypeptide(L)'
;MSRNERTLAAVPAWVLAALGASLAAQVASQAAWSPGPPGASDLPPAPRVETLRLASLGEPEAFARVAMLYLQAFDLGGANELPYGRLDYARLTGWLRAILALDPKSDYPLFSAARIYAEVPDQARARQVLEFVYEEFLKDPNRRWPWLAHAALLAKHRLKDLPLARRYAAAVDR
;
A
#
# COMPACT_ATOMS: atom_id res chain seq x y z
N MET A 1 43.53 -3.94 28.04
CA MET A 1 42.05 -3.81 27.91
C MET A 1 41.44 -5.20 28.04
N SER A 2 41.17 -5.67 29.25
CA SER A 2 40.55 -6.99 29.48
C SER A 2 39.06 -6.91 29.22
N ARG A 3 38.55 -7.73 28.29
CA ARG A 3 37.12 -7.92 28.05
C ARG A 3 36.46 -8.49 29.30
N ASN A 4 35.70 -7.67 30.01
CA ASN A 4 34.80 -8.07 31.10
C ASN A 4 33.54 -8.74 30.52
N GLU A 5 33.71 -9.88 29.86
CA GLU A 5 32.58 -10.70 29.41
C GLU A 5 32.28 -11.71 30.52
N ARG A 6 31.17 -11.51 31.25
CA ARG A 6 30.68 -12.48 32.24
C ARG A 6 30.27 -13.75 31.51
N THR A 7 30.82 -14.89 31.92
CA THR A 7 30.45 -16.21 31.40
C THR A 7 28.95 -16.46 31.62
N LEU A 8 28.28 -17.06 30.63
CA LEU A 8 26.84 -17.37 30.64
C LEU A 8 26.39 -18.19 31.87
N ALA A 9 27.32 -18.87 32.55
CA ALA A 9 27.11 -19.59 33.80
C ALA A 9 26.80 -18.69 35.02
N ALA A 10 27.05 -17.38 34.94
CA ALA A 10 26.69 -16.42 36.01
C ALA A 10 25.22 -15.97 35.95
N VAL A 11 24.47 -16.38 34.92
CA VAL A 11 23.06 -16.03 34.77
C VAL A 11 22.20 -17.02 35.57
N PRO A 12 21.33 -16.56 36.48
CA PRO A 12 20.46 -17.43 37.25
C PRO A 12 19.58 -18.31 36.36
N ALA A 13 19.41 -19.57 36.72
CA ALA A 13 18.64 -20.55 35.92
C ALA A 13 17.19 -20.11 35.65
N TRP A 14 16.58 -19.34 36.57
CA TRP A 14 15.23 -18.81 36.38
C TRP A 14 15.15 -17.75 35.27
N VAL A 15 16.22 -16.96 35.06
CA VAL A 15 16.28 -15.97 33.97
C VAL A 15 16.36 -16.68 32.63
N LEU A 16 17.18 -17.74 32.54
CA LEU A 16 17.25 -18.59 31.34
C LEU A 16 15.91 -19.29 31.06
N ALA A 17 15.25 -19.79 32.11
CA ALA A 17 13.92 -20.39 31.97
C ALA A 17 12.86 -19.38 31.52
N ALA A 18 12.85 -18.17 32.08
CA ALA A 18 11.95 -17.10 31.67
C ALA A 18 12.20 -16.63 30.23
N LEU A 19 13.46 -16.55 29.82
CA LEU A 19 13.85 -16.16 28.47
C LEU A 19 13.49 -17.25 27.46
N GLY A 20 13.69 -18.52 27.82
CA GLY A 20 13.23 -19.67 27.04
C GLY A 20 11.71 -19.73 26.92
N ALA A 21 10.98 -19.46 28.00
CA ALA A 21 9.51 -19.40 27.99
C ALA A 21 8.99 -18.23 27.15
N SER A 22 9.62 -17.05 27.24
CA SER A 22 9.31 -15.89 26.40
C SER A 22 9.58 -16.20 24.93
N LEU A 23 10.69 -16.85 24.61
CA LEU A 23 11.03 -17.23 23.23
C LEU A 23 10.04 -18.27 22.70
N ALA A 24 9.69 -19.29 23.50
CA ALA A 24 8.72 -20.29 23.13
C ALA A 24 7.32 -19.68 22.93
N ALA A 25 6.90 -18.76 23.80
CA ALA A 25 5.65 -18.02 23.64
C ALA A 25 5.67 -17.15 22.38
N GLN A 26 6.79 -16.49 22.07
CA GLN A 26 6.95 -15.68 20.87
C GLN A 26 6.90 -16.54 19.59
N VAL A 27 7.55 -17.70 19.58
CA VAL A 27 7.51 -18.65 18.47
C VAL A 27 6.12 -19.25 18.32
N ALA A 28 5.46 -19.63 19.42
CA ALA A 28 4.10 -20.15 19.39
C ALA A 28 3.10 -19.09 18.90
N SER A 29 3.23 -17.83 19.34
CA SER A 29 2.40 -16.73 18.84
C SER A 29 2.67 -16.44 17.37
N GLN A 30 3.93 -16.44 16.93
CA GLN A 30 4.30 -16.23 15.52
C GLN A 30 3.82 -17.37 14.63
N ALA A 31 3.85 -18.62 15.11
CA ALA A 31 3.33 -19.78 14.39
C ALA A 31 1.79 -19.76 14.34
N ALA A 32 1.13 -19.37 15.44
CA ALA A 32 -0.33 -19.22 15.48
C ALA A 32 -0.83 -18.01 14.67
N TRP A 33 -0.01 -16.97 14.55
CA TRP A 33 -0.32 -15.77 13.77
C TRP A 33 0.32 -15.77 12.39
N SER A 34 1.01 -16.84 11.98
CA SER A 34 1.46 -17.00 10.59
C SER A 34 0.19 -17.16 9.75
N PRO A 35 -0.29 -16.09 9.11
CA PRO A 35 -1.44 -16.24 8.22
C PRO A 35 -0.94 -17.14 7.09
N GLY A 36 -1.81 -17.99 6.54
CA GLY A 36 -1.47 -18.69 5.30
C GLY A 36 -1.00 -17.70 4.23
N PRO A 37 -0.25 -18.14 3.22
CA PRO A 37 0.19 -17.25 2.14
C PRO A 37 -1.02 -16.46 1.63
N PRO A 38 -1.02 -15.11 1.72
CA PRO A 38 -2.21 -14.33 1.49
C PRO A 38 -2.75 -14.64 0.09
N GLY A 39 -3.98 -15.10 0.00
CA GLY A 39 -4.66 -15.27 -1.27
C GLY A 39 -4.83 -13.91 -1.95
N ALA A 40 -4.91 -13.93 -3.28
CA ALA A 40 -5.24 -12.80 -4.15
C ALA A 40 -6.43 -11.91 -3.69
N SER A 41 -7.31 -12.46 -2.84
CA SER A 41 -8.51 -11.83 -2.29
C SER A 41 -8.34 -11.28 -0.86
N ASP A 42 -7.13 -11.28 -0.32
CA ASP A 42 -6.87 -11.03 1.10
C ASP A 42 -6.65 -9.56 1.45
N LEU A 43 -6.61 -8.64 0.48
CA LEU A 43 -6.65 -7.22 0.83
C LEU A 43 -8.03 -6.94 1.44
N PRO A 44 -8.16 -6.57 2.73
CA PRO A 44 -9.47 -6.31 3.31
C PRO A 44 -10.12 -5.10 2.60
N PRO A 45 -11.46 -5.01 2.60
CA PRO A 45 -12.12 -3.82 2.06
C PRO A 45 -11.61 -2.58 2.78
N ALA A 46 -11.43 -1.49 2.03
CA ALA A 46 -10.92 -0.25 2.60
C ALA A 46 -11.84 0.23 3.74
N PRO A 47 -11.31 0.45 4.95
CA PRO A 47 -12.09 0.96 6.06
C PRO A 47 -12.61 2.36 5.75
N ARG A 48 -13.73 2.72 6.38
CA ARG A 48 -14.35 4.04 6.20
C ARG A 48 -13.40 5.14 6.67
N VAL A 49 -13.38 6.28 5.99
CA VAL A 49 -12.44 7.38 6.28
C VAL A 49 -12.61 7.88 7.73
N GLU A 50 -13.84 7.88 8.25
CA GLU A 50 -14.14 8.30 9.62
C GLU A 50 -13.52 7.33 10.64
N THR A 51 -13.59 6.03 10.37
CA THR A 51 -12.96 5.00 11.22
C THR A 51 -11.45 5.12 11.22
N LEU A 52 -10.85 5.43 10.06
CA LEU A 52 -9.41 5.66 9.95
C LEU A 52 -8.96 6.92 10.68
N ARG A 53 -9.75 7.99 10.61
CA ARG A 53 -9.47 9.25 11.32
C ARG A 53 -9.55 9.08 12.84
N LEU A 54 -10.46 8.23 13.33
CA LEU A 54 -10.50 7.86 14.75
C LEU A 54 -9.30 6.99 15.13
N ALA A 55 -8.96 6.01 14.29
CA ALA A 55 -7.82 5.11 14.51
C ALA A 55 -6.45 5.82 14.43
N SER A 56 -6.37 6.96 13.73
CA SER A 56 -5.14 7.75 13.63
C SER A 56 -4.78 8.50 14.91
N LEU A 57 -5.64 8.48 15.94
CA LEU A 57 -5.40 9.10 17.25
C LEU A 57 -4.96 10.58 17.18
N GLY A 58 -5.51 11.31 16.20
CA GLY A 58 -5.19 12.73 15.97
C GLY A 58 -4.11 12.99 14.91
N GLU A 59 -3.42 11.97 14.41
CA GLU A 59 -2.32 12.09 13.43
C GLU A 59 -2.67 11.42 12.07
N PRO A 60 -3.63 11.96 11.30
CA PRO A 60 -4.10 11.32 10.07
C PRO A 60 -3.02 11.23 8.99
N GLU A 61 -2.10 12.19 8.90
CA GLU A 61 -1.02 12.18 7.90
C GLU A 61 0.02 11.09 8.19
N ALA A 62 0.40 10.89 9.45
CA ALA A 62 1.29 9.81 9.84
C ALA A 62 0.65 8.45 9.55
N PHE A 63 -0.64 8.31 9.88
CA PHE A 63 -1.40 7.11 9.60
C PHE A 63 -1.54 6.83 8.09
N ALA A 64 -1.71 7.86 7.26
CA ALA A 64 -1.72 7.72 5.79
C ALA A 64 -0.42 7.10 5.26
N ARG A 65 0.74 7.50 5.80
CA ARG A 65 2.04 6.92 5.45
C ARG A 65 2.16 5.46 5.90
N VAL A 66 1.70 5.14 7.11
CA VAL A 66 1.66 3.76 7.60
C VAL A 66 0.74 2.89 6.73
N ALA A 67 -0.41 3.41 6.31
CA ALA A 67 -1.33 2.71 5.41
C ALA A 67 -0.73 2.50 4.01
N MET A 68 0.07 3.44 3.50
CA MET A 68 0.85 3.22 2.27
C MET A 68 1.91 2.13 2.44
N LEU A 69 2.64 2.13 3.56
CA LEU A 69 3.61 1.08 3.86
C LEU A 69 2.93 -0.29 4.02
N TYR A 70 1.75 -0.33 4.63
CA TYR A 70 0.93 -1.54 4.71
C TYR A 70 0.59 -2.05 3.30
N LEU A 71 0.10 -1.19 2.41
CA LEU A 71 -0.22 -1.58 1.05
C LEU A 71 1.01 -2.11 0.29
N GLN A 72 2.16 -1.45 0.45
CA GLN A 72 3.42 -1.90 -0.14
C GLN A 72 3.94 -3.20 0.45
N ALA A 73 3.78 -3.40 1.76
CA ALA A 73 4.14 -4.65 2.42
C ALA A 73 3.24 -5.80 1.98
N PHE A 74 1.97 -5.52 1.66
CA PHE A 74 1.08 -6.51 1.03
C PHE A 74 1.53 -6.88 -0.38
N ASP A 75 2.10 -5.93 -1.12
CA ASP A 75 2.69 -6.19 -2.44
C ASP A 75 4.05 -6.91 -2.35
N LEU A 76 4.86 -6.65 -1.31
CA LEU A 76 6.22 -7.18 -1.12
C LEU A 76 6.30 -8.43 -0.21
N GLY A 77 5.22 -8.76 0.49
CA GLY A 77 5.18 -9.78 1.55
C GLY A 77 5.47 -11.19 1.06
N GLY A 78 6.46 -11.83 1.69
CA GLY A 78 7.10 -13.08 1.32
C GLY A 78 6.18 -14.26 0.98
N ALA A 79 6.61 -15.04 -0.01
CA ALA A 79 5.95 -16.21 -0.61
C ALA A 79 4.76 -15.93 -1.54
N ASN A 80 4.35 -14.67 -1.72
CA ASN A 80 3.36 -14.33 -2.73
C ASN A 80 3.99 -14.15 -4.11
N GLU A 81 3.99 -15.23 -4.90
CA GLU A 81 3.87 -15.14 -6.35
C GLU A 81 2.48 -14.63 -6.75
N LEU A 82 2.04 -13.49 -6.20
CA LEU A 82 0.87 -12.78 -6.68
C LEU A 82 1.39 -11.69 -7.62
N PRO A 83 1.60 -11.97 -8.91
CA PRO A 83 1.81 -10.90 -9.87
C PRO A 83 0.64 -9.93 -9.72
N TYR A 84 0.91 -8.62 -9.83
CA TYR A 84 -0.06 -7.53 -9.76
C TYR A 84 -1.42 -7.81 -10.44
N GLY A 85 -1.50 -8.76 -11.38
CA GLY A 85 -2.71 -9.31 -11.98
C GLY A 85 -3.62 -10.18 -11.09
N ARG A 86 -3.33 -10.41 -9.80
CA ARG A 86 -4.26 -11.12 -8.90
C ARG A 86 -4.91 -10.24 -7.82
N LEU A 87 -4.38 -9.04 -7.55
CA LEU A 87 -4.93 -8.11 -6.56
C LEU A 87 -6.36 -7.66 -6.92
N ASP A 88 -7.23 -7.41 -5.95
CA ASP A 88 -8.52 -6.75 -6.18
C ASP A 88 -8.33 -5.23 -6.34
N TYR A 89 -8.43 -4.75 -7.57
CA TYR A 89 -8.23 -3.33 -7.91
C TYR A 89 -9.33 -2.41 -7.39
N ALA A 90 -10.52 -2.95 -7.11
CA ALA A 90 -11.58 -2.18 -6.45
C ALA A 90 -11.20 -1.89 -4.99
N ARG A 91 -10.62 -2.88 -4.29
CA ARG A 91 -10.15 -2.68 -2.92
C ARG A 91 -8.92 -1.78 -2.87
N LEU A 92 -7.97 -1.97 -3.79
CA LEU A 92 -6.80 -1.12 -3.93
C LEU A 92 -7.18 0.35 -4.12
N THR A 93 -8.05 0.65 -5.09
CA THR A 93 -8.52 2.02 -5.34
C THR A 93 -9.28 2.59 -4.15
N GLY A 94 -10.04 1.76 -3.43
CA GLY A 94 -10.66 2.12 -2.15
C GLY A 94 -9.63 2.53 -1.08
N TRP A 95 -8.56 1.76 -0.93
CA TRP A 95 -7.47 2.05 0.02
C TRP A 95 -6.73 3.34 -0.36
N LEU A 96 -6.35 3.50 -1.62
CA LEU A 96 -5.69 4.71 -2.10
C LEU A 96 -6.56 5.96 -1.90
N ARG A 97 -7.88 5.84 -2.14
CA ARG A 97 -8.83 6.91 -1.88
C ARG A 97 -8.93 7.23 -0.38
N ALA A 98 -8.96 6.22 0.48
CA ALA A 98 -9.01 6.41 1.93
C ALA A 98 -7.73 7.08 2.45
N ILE A 99 -6.56 6.70 1.93
CA ILE A 99 -5.27 7.29 2.25
C ILE A 99 -5.22 8.76 1.80
N LEU A 100 -5.66 9.07 0.58
CA LEU A 100 -5.76 10.47 0.11
C LEU A 100 -6.77 11.28 0.90
N ALA A 101 -7.81 10.66 1.46
CA ALA A 101 -8.76 11.37 2.32
C ALA A 101 -8.18 11.69 3.71
N LEU A 102 -7.21 10.91 4.18
CA LEU A 102 -6.45 11.19 5.41
C LEU A 102 -5.37 12.24 5.18
N ASP A 103 -4.64 12.14 4.08
CA ASP A 103 -3.62 13.11 3.65
C ASP A 103 -3.92 13.60 2.21
N PRO A 104 -4.79 14.62 2.05
CA PRO A 104 -5.09 15.21 0.74
C PRO A 104 -3.88 15.87 0.09
N LYS A 105 -2.89 16.22 0.91
CA LYS A 105 -1.64 16.82 0.47
C LYS A 105 -0.63 15.76 0.01
N SER A 106 -0.91 14.47 0.10
CA SER A 106 0.02 13.47 -0.40
C SER A 106 -0.01 13.35 -1.92
N ASP A 107 1.15 13.48 -2.57
CA ASP A 107 1.29 13.15 -4.00
C ASP A 107 1.58 11.65 -4.20
N TYR A 108 2.00 10.96 -3.13
CA TYR A 108 2.49 9.59 -3.19
C TYR A 108 1.43 8.56 -3.62
N PRO A 109 0.17 8.59 -3.13
CA PRO A 109 -0.84 7.62 -3.56
C PRO A 109 -1.17 7.72 -5.05
N LEU A 110 -1.16 8.94 -5.62
CA LEU A 110 -1.40 9.15 -7.05
C LEU A 110 -0.20 8.73 -7.89
N PHE A 111 1.02 9.00 -7.41
CA PHE A 111 2.24 8.46 -8.01
C PHE A 111 2.20 6.93 -8.07
N SER A 112 1.93 6.26 -6.95
CA SER A 112 1.85 4.80 -6.89
C SER A 112 0.74 4.25 -7.79
N ALA A 113 -0.44 4.87 -7.80
CA ALA A 113 -1.53 4.53 -8.72
C ALA A 113 -1.08 4.57 -10.18
N ALA A 114 -0.55 5.70 -10.63
CA ALA A 114 -0.21 5.90 -12.03
C ALA A 114 1.03 5.10 -12.47
N ARG A 115 2.04 4.95 -11.60
CA ARG A 115 3.35 4.39 -11.98
C ARG A 115 3.52 2.91 -11.65
N ILE A 116 2.89 2.43 -10.58
CA ILE A 116 3.03 1.05 -10.11
C ILE A 116 1.80 0.25 -10.54
N TYR A 117 0.61 0.68 -10.15
CA TYR A 117 -0.60 -0.13 -10.31
C TYR A 117 -1.23 -0.03 -11.70
N ALA A 118 -1.01 1.06 -12.44
CA ALA A 118 -1.51 1.19 -13.82
C ALA A 118 -0.59 0.53 -14.88
N GLU A 119 0.64 0.15 -14.54
CA GLU A 119 1.60 -0.47 -15.47
C GLU A 119 1.48 -2.02 -15.58
N VAL A 120 0.29 -2.53 -15.25
CA VAL A 120 0.00 -3.96 -15.18
C VAL A 120 -0.44 -4.50 -16.55
N PRO A 121 -0.13 -5.76 -16.91
CA PRO A 121 -0.48 -6.29 -18.24
C PRO A 121 -1.98 -6.34 -18.54
N ASP A 122 -2.81 -6.44 -17.50
CA ASP A 122 -4.27 -6.46 -17.62
C ASP A 122 -4.81 -5.04 -17.88
N GLN A 123 -5.33 -4.84 -19.10
CA GLN A 123 -5.83 -3.55 -19.56
C GLN A 123 -7.07 -3.06 -18.79
N ALA A 124 -7.94 -3.97 -18.31
CA ALA A 124 -9.14 -3.60 -17.59
C ALA A 124 -8.79 -3.02 -16.21
N ARG A 125 -7.85 -3.68 -15.51
CA ARG A 125 -7.33 -3.22 -14.22
C ARG A 125 -6.55 -1.91 -14.37
N ALA A 126 -5.69 -1.82 -15.37
CA ALA A 126 -4.99 -0.57 -15.67
C ALA A 126 -5.98 0.58 -15.92
N ARG A 127 -7.05 0.36 -16.71
CA ARG A 127 -8.09 1.36 -16.95
C ARG A 127 -8.76 1.80 -15.64
N GLN A 128 -9.08 0.87 -14.74
CA GLN A 128 -9.69 1.18 -13.45
C GLN A 128 -8.82 2.12 -12.59
N VAL A 129 -7.51 1.87 -12.54
CA VAL A 129 -6.58 2.74 -11.80
C VAL A 129 -6.44 4.11 -12.46
N LEU A 130 -6.37 4.16 -13.79
CA LEU A 130 -6.29 5.43 -14.52
C LEU A 130 -7.55 6.27 -14.34
N GLU A 131 -8.74 5.65 -14.29
CA GLU A 131 -9.98 6.35 -14.00
C GLU A 131 -9.97 6.94 -12.59
N PHE A 132 -9.47 6.19 -11.60
CA PHE A 132 -9.27 6.71 -10.24
C PHE A 132 -8.34 7.94 -10.23
N VAL A 133 -7.21 7.91 -10.96
CA VAL A 133 -6.29 9.06 -11.07
C VAL A 133 -7.01 10.25 -11.71
N TYR A 134 -7.85 10.03 -12.71
CA TYR A 134 -8.65 11.07 -13.34
C TYR A 134 -9.67 11.70 -12.38
N GLU A 135 -10.44 10.89 -11.64
CA GLU A 135 -11.38 11.37 -10.62
C GLU A 135 -10.67 12.22 -9.54
N GLU A 136 -9.50 11.78 -9.09
CA GLU A 136 -8.73 12.52 -8.09
C GLU A 136 -8.10 13.80 -8.69
N PHE A 137 -7.71 13.80 -9.96
CA PHE A 137 -7.25 15.00 -10.65
C PHE A 137 -8.33 16.09 -10.66
N LEU A 138 -9.59 15.74 -10.95
CA LEU A 138 -10.68 16.71 -11.01
C LEU A 138 -10.91 17.46 -9.69
N LYS A 139 -10.47 16.91 -8.56
CA LYS A 139 -10.58 17.55 -7.24
C LYS A 139 -9.52 18.64 -7.01
N ASP A 140 -8.33 18.47 -7.57
CA ASP A 140 -7.23 19.44 -7.45
C ASP A 140 -6.37 19.43 -8.73
N PRO A 141 -6.87 20.05 -9.82
CA PRO A 141 -6.19 20.00 -11.12
C PRO A 141 -4.79 20.62 -11.09
N ASN A 142 -4.64 21.75 -10.38
CA ASN A 142 -3.40 22.52 -10.32
C ASN A 142 -2.23 21.75 -9.72
N ARG A 143 -2.52 20.80 -8.83
CA ARG A 143 -1.50 20.02 -8.15
C ARG A 143 -1.31 18.63 -8.76
N ARG A 144 -2.40 18.02 -9.24
CA ARG A 144 -2.43 16.61 -9.65
C ARG A 144 -2.24 16.41 -11.16
N TRP A 145 -2.13 17.48 -11.94
CA TRP A 145 -1.92 17.41 -13.39
C TRP A 145 -0.75 16.52 -13.86
N PRO A 146 0.40 16.38 -13.15
CA PRO A 146 1.50 15.54 -13.64
C PRO A 146 1.08 14.06 -13.72
N TRP A 147 0.25 13.61 -12.77
CA TRP A 147 -0.24 12.24 -12.72
C TRP A 147 -1.25 11.96 -13.83
N LEU A 148 -2.10 12.94 -14.17
CA LEU A 148 -3.01 12.81 -15.30
C LEU A 148 -2.28 12.85 -16.65
N ALA A 149 -1.23 13.66 -16.78
CA ALA A 149 -0.39 13.66 -17.97
C ALA A 149 0.28 12.29 -18.19
N HIS A 150 0.78 11.68 -17.10
CA HIS A 150 1.30 10.32 -17.14
C HIS A 150 0.23 9.29 -17.51
N ALA A 151 -0.97 9.42 -16.94
CA ALA A 151 -2.11 8.56 -17.26
C ALA A 151 -2.51 8.64 -18.75
N ALA A 152 -2.47 9.83 -19.36
CA ALA A 152 -2.72 10.00 -20.79
C ALA A 152 -1.68 9.27 -21.66
N LEU A 153 -0.41 9.32 -21.25
CA LEU A 153 0.66 8.61 -21.94
C LEU A 153 0.48 7.08 -21.86
N LEU A 154 0.15 6.57 -20.67
CA LEU A 154 -0.13 5.14 -20.46
C LEU A 154 -1.36 4.68 -21.26
N ALA A 155 -2.44 5.46 -21.27
CA ALA A 155 -3.63 5.18 -22.06
C ALA A 155 -3.29 5.03 -23.56
N LYS A 156 -2.42 5.90 -24.09
CA LYS A 156 -1.99 5.86 -25.49
C LYS A 156 -1.07 4.66 -25.80
N HIS A 157 -0.02 4.45 -25.01
CA HIS A 157 1.06 3.53 -25.37
C HIS A 157 0.88 2.11 -24.84
N ARG A 158 0.29 1.94 -23.66
CA ARG A 158 0.06 0.63 -23.02
C ARG A 158 -1.33 0.10 -23.32
N LEU A 159 -2.37 0.89 -23.04
CA LEU A 159 -3.76 0.46 -23.28
C LEU A 159 -4.15 0.56 -24.77
N LYS A 160 -3.42 1.33 -25.58
CA LYS A 160 -3.75 1.62 -26.98
C LYS A 160 -5.18 2.19 -27.13
N ASP A 161 -5.66 2.86 -26.09
CA ASP A 161 -6.98 3.48 -26.03
C ASP A 161 -6.84 4.98 -26.32
N LEU A 162 -6.85 5.31 -27.61
CA LEU A 162 -6.72 6.69 -28.09
C LEU A 162 -7.87 7.60 -27.62
N PRO A 163 -9.15 7.17 -27.61
CA PRO A 163 -10.23 7.95 -27.02
C PRO A 163 -9.97 8.33 -25.56
N LEU A 164 -9.55 7.38 -24.72
CA LEU A 164 -9.27 7.64 -23.30
C LEU A 164 -8.06 8.57 -23.13
N ALA A 165 -6.99 8.34 -23.89
CA ALA A 165 -5.81 9.20 -23.88
C ALA A 165 -6.15 10.65 -24.23
N ARG A 166 -7.02 10.86 -25.24
CA ARG A 166 -7.49 12.19 -25.64
C ARG A 166 -8.32 12.85 -24.55
N ARG A 167 -9.18 12.09 -23.85
CA ARG A 167 -9.98 12.60 -22.73
C ARG A 167 -9.08 13.13 -21.62
N TYR A 168 -8.05 12.38 -21.23
CA TYR A 168 -7.09 12.79 -20.21
C TYR A 168 -6.24 13.98 -20.65
N ALA A 169 -5.71 13.97 -21.87
CA ALA A 169 -4.92 15.08 -22.40
C ALA A 169 -5.73 16.39 -22.46
N ALA A 170 -6.98 16.33 -22.95
CA ALA A 170 -7.86 17.50 -23.02
C ALA A 170 -8.27 18.05 -21.65
N ALA A 171 -8.20 17.24 -20.60
CA ALA A 171 -8.48 17.67 -19.24
C ALA A 171 -7.28 18.34 -18.56
N VAL A 172 -6.05 18.04 -18.98
CA VAL A 172 -4.82 18.71 -18.50
C VAL A 172 -4.62 20.07 -19.16
N ASP A 173 -5.08 20.22 -20.41
CA ASP A 173 -4.93 21.46 -21.21
C ASP A 173 -5.92 22.58 -20.82
N ARG A 174 -6.89 22.27 -19.95
CA ARG A 174 -7.89 23.23 -19.43
C ARG A 174 -7.52 23.75 -18.06
#